data_AF-A0A3L6SWT2-F1
#
_entry.id   AF-A0A3L6SWT2-F1
#
_cell.length_a   1.000
_cell.length_b   1.000
_cell.length_c   1.000
_cell.angle_alpha   90.00
_cell.angle_beta   90.00
_cell.angle_gamma   90.00
#
_symmetry.space_group_name_H-M   'P 1'
#
loop_
_entity.id
_entity.type
_entity.pdbx_description
1 polymer ?
#
loop_
_entity_poly.entity_id
_entity_poly.type
_entity_poly.pdbx_seq_one_letter_code
_entity_poly.pdbx_strand_id
1 'polypeptide(L)'
;MWTILVDWLVEVAEEYKFIADTLYIAISYVNRFLSANTVSRVAAMLIAAKYEEVSLPNVEDFRYITDNTYTKQELVKMESDILKLLQFELGNPTIKTFLRLHTAESKVHICYCSLSI
;
A
#
# COMPACT_ATOMS: atom_id res chain seq x y z
N MET A 1 -3.24 -12.02 15.58
CA MET A 1 -1.87 -11.48 15.41
C MET A 1 -1.71 -10.69 14.10
N TRP A 2 -2.29 -11.15 12.98
CA TRP A 2 -2.37 -10.37 11.72
C TRP A 2 -3.36 -9.19 11.78
N THR A 3 -4.46 -9.34 12.52
CA THR A 3 -5.44 -8.28 12.76
C THR A 3 -4.80 -7.03 13.34
N ILE A 4 -4.01 -7.16 14.41
CA ILE A 4 -3.28 -6.05 15.05
C ILE A 4 -2.33 -5.33 14.08
N LEU A 5 -1.76 -6.06 13.11
CA LEU A 5 -0.90 -5.47 12.10
C LEU A 5 -1.69 -4.63 11.11
N VAL A 6 -2.83 -5.14 10.66
CA VAL A 6 -3.72 -4.44 9.74
C VAL A 6 -4.36 -3.24 10.44
N ASP A 7 -4.79 -3.39 11.69
CA ASP A 7 -5.35 -2.31 12.51
C ASP A 7 -4.38 -1.12 12.58
N TRP A 8 -3.10 -1.37 12.87
CA TRP A 8 -2.08 -0.32 12.89
C TRP A 8 -1.88 0.34 11.50
N LEU A 9 -1.88 -0.44 10.42
CA LEU A 9 -1.76 0.12 9.06
C LEU A 9 -2.96 0.98 8.69
N VAL A 10 -4.16 0.61 9.13
CA VAL A 10 -5.40 1.37 8.94
C VAL A 10 -5.32 2.68 9.72
N GLU A 11 -4.93 2.65 11.00
CA GLU A 11 -4.75 3.86 11.82
C GLU A 11 -3.80 4.86 11.15
N VAL A 12 -2.66 4.39 10.65
CA VAL A 12 -1.70 5.24 9.93
C VAL A 12 -2.29 5.77 8.62
N ALA A 13 -3.01 4.95 7.85
CA ALA A 13 -3.63 5.40 6.61
C ALA A 13 -4.72 6.46 6.86
N GLU A 14 -5.49 6.35 7.94
CA GLU A 14 -6.51 7.32 8.32
C GLU A 14 -5.90 8.64 8.81
N GLU A 15 -4.87 8.59 9.65
CA GLU A 15 -4.17 9.78 10.17
C GLU A 15 -3.61 10.66 9.02
N TYR A 16 -2.96 10.03 8.04
CA TYR A 16 -2.39 10.72 6.88
C TYR A 16 -3.35 10.86 5.69
N LYS A 17 -4.59 10.35 5.82
CA LYS A 17 -5.64 10.41 4.79
C LYS A 17 -5.21 9.82 3.45
N PHE A 18 -4.49 8.70 3.48
CA PHE A 18 -4.10 7.99 2.27
C PHE A 18 -5.32 7.39 1.56
N ILE A 19 -5.21 7.23 0.23
CA ILE A 19 -6.24 6.53 -0.53
C ILE A 19 -6.22 5.03 -0.21
N ALA A 20 -7.37 4.38 -0.37
CA ALA A 20 -7.50 2.95 -0.08
C ALA A 20 -6.52 2.08 -0.89
N ASP A 21 -6.15 2.49 -2.11
CA ASP A 21 -5.20 1.77 -2.95
C ASP A 21 -3.81 1.70 -2.30
N THR A 22 -3.36 2.79 -1.67
CA THR A 22 -2.11 2.85 -0.89
C THR A 22 -2.11 1.82 0.23
N LEU A 23 -3.20 1.74 1.00
CA LEU A 23 -3.35 0.76 2.07
C LEU A 23 -3.33 -0.68 1.56
N TYR A 24 -4.04 -0.97 0.46
CA TYR A 24 -4.07 -2.33 -0.11
C TYR A 24 -2.71 -2.78 -0.60
N ILE A 25 -1.95 -1.88 -1.23
CA ILE A 25 -0.59 -2.14 -1.68
C ILE A 25 0.35 -2.34 -0.48
N ALA A 26 0.25 -1.49 0.55
CA ALA A 26 1.03 -1.65 1.78
C ALA A 26 0.80 -3.01 2.45
N ILE A 27 -0.46 -3.45 2.58
CA ILE A 27 -0.82 -4.76 3.12
C ILE A 27 -0.21 -5.88 2.26
N SER A 28 -0.24 -5.75 0.93
CA SER A 28 0.38 -6.71 0.02
C SER A 28 1.89 -6.83 0.23
N TYR A 29 2.58 -5.70 0.39
CA TYR A 29 4.02 -5.65 0.66
C TYR A 29 4.35 -6.28 2.01
N VAL A 30 3.58 -5.98 3.06
CA VAL A 30 3.78 -6.58 4.38
C VAL A 30 3.50 -8.09 4.34
N ASN A 31 2.49 -8.55 3.60
CA ASN A 31 2.24 -9.98 3.45
C ASN A 31 3.39 -10.71 2.74
N ARG A 32 4.00 -10.09 1.73
CA ARG A 32 5.22 -10.61 1.08
C ARG A 32 6.42 -10.59 2.04
N PHE A 33 6.42 -9.70 3.02
CA PHE A 33 7.44 -9.58 4.05
C PHE A 33 6.99 -10.27 5.36
N LEU A 34 7.15 -11.59 5.43
CA LEU A 34 6.73 -12.42 6.58
C LEU A 34 7.42 -12.12 7.93
N SER A 35 8.36 -11.17 7.99
CA SER A 35 9.01 -10.81 9.24
C SER A 35 8.09 -9.91 10.08
N ALA A 36 7.72 -10.40 11.25
CA ALA A 36 6.78 -9.77 12.18
C ALA A 36 7.33 -8.52 12.88
N ASN A 37 8.23 -7.77 12.25
CA ASN A 37 8.83 -6.58 12.84
C ASN A 37 7.99 -5.33 12.52
N THR A 38 7.71 -4.49 13.51
CA THR A 38 6.97 -3.21 13.36
C THR A 38 7.57 -2.32 12.28
N VAL A 39 8.88 -2.39 12.10
CA VAL A 39 9.62 -1.55 11.15
C VAL A 39 9.36 -1.91 9.69
N SER A 40 9.11 -3.19 9.42
CA SER A 40 8.74 -3.61 8.08
C SER A 40 7.41 -3.03 7.61
N ARG A 41 6.51 -2.75 8.56
CA ARG A 41 5.19 -2.19 8.31
C ARG A 41 5.29 -0.73 7.90
N VAL A 42 6.13 0.04 8.61
CA VAL A 42 6.40 1.45 8.33
C VAL A 42 7.06 1.60 6.95
N ALA A 43 8.09 0.81 6.67
CA ALA A 43 8.79 0.86 5.39
C ALA A 43 7.90 0.40 4.23
N ALA A 44 7.06 -0.62 4.41
CA ALA A 44 6.07 -1.04 3.41
C ALA A 44 5.03 0.06 3.12
N MET A 45 4.51 0.73 4.16
CA MET A 45 3.59 1.86 3.99
C MET A 45 4.25 3.03 3.27
N LEU A 46 5.50 3.33 3.61
CA LEU A 46 6.29 4.39 2.98
C LEU A 46 6.50 4.13 1.48
N ILE A 47 6.81 2.88 1.10
CA ILE A 47 6.96 2.48 -0.30
C ILE A 47 5.62 2.59 -1.04
N ALA A 48 4.53 2.11 -0.44
CA ALA A 48 3.20 2.19 -1.04
C ALA A 48 2.76 3.63 -1.25
N ALA A 49 2.95 4.50 -0.25
CA ALA A 49 2.60 5.90 -0.33
C ALA A 49 3.45 6.63 -1.39
N LYS A 50 4.75 6.32 -1.50
CA LYS A 50 5.59 6.86 -2.59
C LYS A 50 5.15 6.43 -3.99
N TYR A 51 4.46 5.29 -4.09
CA TYR A 51 4.05 4.72 -5.37
C TYR A 51 2.70 5.27 -5.85
N GLU A 52 1.71 5.41 -4.96
CA GLU A 52 0.35 5.86 -5.33
C GLU A 52 0.05 7.33 -5.02
N GLU A 53 0.64 7.92 -3.97
CA GLU A 53 0.24 9.25 -3.50
C GLU A 53 0.96 10.36 -4.27
N VAL A 54 0.20 11.38 -4.66
CA VAL A 54 0.75 12.60 -5.30
C VAL A 54 1.47 13.49 -4.30
N SER A 55 0.99 13.53 -3.05
CA SER A 55 1.53 14.35 -1.98
C SER A 55 1.92 13.48 -0.79
N LEU A 56 3.19 13.12 -0.72
CA LEU A 56 3.73 12.34 0.37
C LEU A 56 4.05 13.23 1.59
N PRO A 57 3.70 12.81 2.83
CA PRO A 57 4.26 13.41 4.04
C PRO A 57 5.78 13.21 4.12
N ASN A 58 6.46 14.03 4.93
CA ASN A 58 7.92 13.99 5.01
C ASN A 58 8.39 12.69 5.69
N VAL A 59 9.58 12.21 5.33
CA VAL A 59 10.23 11.07 6.01
C VAL A 59 10.37 11.30 7.52
N GLU A 60 10.50 12.57 7.93
CA GLU A 60 10.52 12.98 9.34
C GLU A 60 9.18 12.68 10.06
N ASP A 61 8.05 12.80 9.36
CA ASP A 61 6.73 12.49 9.91
C ASP A 61 6.61 10.99 10.16
N PHE A 62 7.12 10.16 9.23
CA PHE A 62 7.19 8.72 9.43
C PHE A 62 8.10 8.31 10.60
N ARG A 63 9.15 9.10 10.89
CA ARG A 63 9.99 8.86 12.08
C ARG A 63 9.19 9.10 13.37
N TYR A 64 8.33 10.12 13.39
CA TYR A 64 7.45 10.41 14.52
C TYR A 64 6.48 9.27 14.81
N ILE A 65 5.88 8.66 13.78
CA ILE A 65 5.00 7.48 13.95
C ILE A 65 5.73 6.32 14.63
N THR A 66 7.04 6.18 14.40
CA THR A 66 7.88 5.13 15.02
C THR A 66 8.45 5.51 16.39
N ASP A 67 7.94 6.58 17.02
CA ASP A 67 8.43 7.12 18.29
C ASP A 67 9.95 7.41 18.27
N ASN A 68 10.47 7.84 17.11
CA ASN A 68 11.91 8.05 16.87
C ASN A 68 12.80 6.83 17.19
N THR A 69 12.24 5.62 17.19
CA THR A 69 12.99 4.38 17.45
C THR A 69 14.10 4.15 16.41
N TYR A 70 13.92 4.67 15.19
CA TYR A 70 14.85 4.49 14.07
C TYR A 70 15.39 5.80 13.53
N THR A 71 16.66 5.78 13.14
CA THR A 71 17.30 6.86 12.40
C THR A 71 16.84 6.88 10.94
N LYS A 72 16.97 8.03 10.28
CA LYS A 72 16.66 8.17 8.85
C LYS A 72 17.45 7.19 7.97
N GLN A 73 18.71 6.93 8.33
CA GLN A 73 19.58 6.02 7.59
C GLN A 73 19.08 4.58 7.68
N GLU A 74 18.61 4.17 8.86
CA GLU A 74 18.02 2.85 9.04
C GLU A 74 16.73 2.72 8.23
N LEU A 75 15.84 3.72 8.27
CA LEU A 75 14.61 3.73 7.47
C LEU A 75 14.88 3.55 5.98
N VAL A 76 15.86 4.28 5.44
CA VAL A 76 16.26 4.17 4.02
C VAL A 76 16.87 2.81 3.71
N LYS A 77 17.67 2.24 4.63
CA LYS A 77 18.23 0.91 4.46
C LYS A 77 17.12 -0.15 4.40
N MET A 78 16.15 -0.07 5.30
CA MET A 78 15.02 -1.00 5.34
C MET A 78 14.11 -0.88 4.13
N GLU A 79 13.89 0.35 3.63
CA GLU A 79 13.22 0.57 2.35
C GLU A 79 13.94 -0.16 1.21
N SER A 80 15.27 -0.01 1.13
CA SER A 80 16.08 -0.70 0.11
C SER A 80 15.99 -2.21 0.23
N ASP A 81 15.98 -2.75 1.45
CA ASP A 81 15.89 -4.19 1.69
C ASP A 81 14.53 -4.75 1.28
N ILE A 82 13.43 -4.05 1.57
CA ILE A 82 12.09 -4.44 1.11
C ILE A 82 12.00 -4.37 -0.42
N LEU A 83 12.50 -3.31 -1.05
CA LEU A 83 12.47 -3.18 -2.52
C LEU A 83 13.24 -4.30 -3.23
N LYS A 84 14.40 -4.70 -2.70
CA LYS A 84 15.17 -5.84 -3.22
C LYS A 84 14.42 -7.15 -3.09
N LEU A 85 13.74 -7.37 -1.97
CA LEU A 85 12.92 -8.57 -1.76
C LEU A 85 11.69 -8.62 -2.67
N LEU A 86 11.07 -7.47 -2.92
CA LEU A 86 9.97 -7.34 -3.88
C LEU A 86 10.44 -7.45 -5.34
N GLN A 87 11.76 -7.52 -5.58
CA GLN A 87 12.36 -7.50 -6.93
C GLN A 87 11.89 -6.30 -7.78
N PHE A 88 11.56 -5.19 -7.11
CA PHE A 88 10.96 -4.00 -7.73
C PHE A 88 9.61 -4.26 -8.44
N GLU A 89 8.96 -5.40 -8.17
CA GLU A 89 7.60 -5.69 -8.62
C GLU A 89 6.58 -5.02 -7.70
N LEU A 90 6.30 -3.75 -7.97
CA LEU A 90 5.37 -2.91 -7.21
C LEU A 90 3.94 -2.95 -7.78
N GLY A 91 3.80 -3.29 -9.06
CA GLY A 91 2.53 -3.27 -9.81
C GLY A 91 1.64 -4.50 -9.63
N ASN A 92 1.37 -4.92 -8.39
CA ASN A 92 0.44 -6.03 -8.16
C ASN A 92 -1.01 -5.58 -8.43
N PRO A 93 -1.82 -6.36 -9.17
CA PRO A 93 -3.23 -6.02 -9.39
C PRO A 93 -3.96 -5.99 -8.05
N THR A 94 -4.54 -4.83 -7.72
CA THR A 94 -5.33 -4.66 -6.49
C THR A 94 -6.77 -5.11 -6.71
N ILE A 95 -7.53 -5.26 -5.62
CA ILE A 95 -8.97 -5.57 -5.67
C ILE A 95 -9.71 -4.57 -6.58
N LYS A 96 -9.30 -3.30 -6.58
CA LYS A 96 -9.84 -2.26 -7.46
C LYS A 96 -9.58 -2.55 -8.94
N THR A 97 -8.42 -3.12 -9.30
CA THR A 97 -8.14 -3.57 -10.66
C THR A 97 -9.17 -4.61 -11.11
N PHE A 98 -9.46 -5.60 -10.26
CA PHE A 98 -10.46 -6.63 -10.55
C PHE A 98 -11.89 -6.09 -10.63
N LEU A 99 -12.28 -5.19 -9.70
CA LEU A 99 -13.60 -4.55 -9.73
C LEU A 99 -13.79 -3.71 -11.00
N ARG A 100 -12.74 -2.99 -11.43
CA ARG A 100 -12.78 -2.21 -12.67
C ARG A 100 -12.97 -3.09 -13.91
N LEU A 101 -12.32 -4.24 -13.96
CA LEU A 101 -12.49 -5.20 -15.07
C LEU A 101 -13.93 -5.72 -15.14
N HIS A 102 -14.49 -6.20 -14.03
CA HIS A 102 -15.86 -6.73 -13.99
C HIS A 102 -16.92 -5.66 -14.29
N THR A 103 -16.74 -4.43 -13.78
CA THR A 103 -17.67 -3.33 -14.08
C THR A 103 -17.55 -2.83 -15.52
N ALA A 104 -16.36 -2.88 -16.12
CA ALA A 104 -16.18 -2.59 -17.54
C ALA A 104 -16.88 -3.64 -18.42
N GLU A 105 -16.76 -4.93 -18.10
CA GLU A 105 -17.47 -6.02 -18.79
C GLU A 105 -19.00 -5.86 -18.69
N SER A 106 -19.50 -5.49 -17.51
CA SER A 106 -20.92 -5.22 -17.29
C SER A 106 -21.43 -4.06 -18.15
N LYS A 107 -20.64 -2.98 -18.30
CA LYS A 107 -20.99 -1.85 -19.18
C LYS A 107 -21.01 -2.24 -20.65
N VAL A 108 -20.07 -3.07 -21.08
CA VAL A 108 -20.03 -3.59 -22.45
C VAL A 108 -21.29 -4.42 -22.73
N HIS A 109 -21.70 -5.27 -21.78
CA HIS A 109 -22.91 -6.09 -21.90
C HIS A 109 -24.21 -5.26 -21.97
N ILE A 110 -24.30 -4.15 -21.21
CA ILE A 110 -25.45 -3.22 -21.27
C ILE A 110 -25.48 -2.47 -22.61
N CYS A 111 -24.32 -2.03 -23.12
CA CYS A 111 -24.23 -1.32 -24.40
C CYS A 111 -24.65 -2.21 -25.59
N TYR A 112 -24.22 -3.49 -25.62
CA TYR A 112 -24.69 -4.44 -26.65
C TYR A 112 -26.20 -4.71 -26.59
N CYS A 113 -26.77 -4.74 -25.38
CA CYS A 113 -28.21 -4.95 -25.20
C CYS A 113 -29.05 -3.73 -25.65
N SER A 114 -28.49 -2.52 -25.56
CA SER A 114 -29.16 -1.27 -25.97
C SER A 114 -28.89 -0.85 -27.42
N LEU A 115 -27.88 -1.43 -28.09
CA LEU A 115 -27.63 -1.29 -29.54
C LEU A 115 -28.35 -2.35 -30.40
N SER A 116 -29.06 -3.30 -29.76
CA SER A 116 -29.83 -4.37 -30.43
C SER A 116 -31.35 -4.18 -30.37
N ILE A 117 -31.81 -2.98 -29.99
CA ILE A 117 -33.22 -2.52 -30.00
C ILE A 117 -33.29 -1.25 -30.85
#